data_AF-A0A0Q4GLJ3-F1
#
_entry.id   AF-A0A0Q4GLJ3-F1
#
_cell.length_a   1.000
_cell.length_b   1.000
_cell.length_c   1.000
_cell.angle_alpha   90.00
_cell.angle_beta   90.00
_cell.angle_gamma   90.00
#
_symmetry.space_group_name_H-M   'P 1'
#
loop_
_entity.id
_entity.type
_entity.pdbx_description
1 polymer ?
#
loop_
_entity_poly.entity_id
_entity_poly.type
_entity_poly.pdbx_seq_one_letter_code
_entity_poly.pdbx_strand_id
1 'polypeptide(L)'
;MQTERVTFLTTPDHKAALDAFASSNGQSVGHVLREASSRYIGQPTPEEEAELAVLVQQANAAIPKMQASLDNMVETLDRTHRKVDAFLRDAGVRR
;
A
#
# COMPACT_ATOMS: atom_id res chain seq x y z
N MET A 1 14.38 16.43 -18.29
CA MET A 1 14.51 16.86 -16.89
C MET A 1 15.72 17.77 -16.79
N GLN A 2 15.53 19.07 -16.54
CA GLN A 2 16.63 19.93 -16.08
C GLN A 2 16.76 19.73 -14.58
N THR A 3 17.95 19.36 -14.11
CA THR A 3 18.27 19.27 -12.69
C THR A 3 19.14 20.45 -12.31
N GLU A 4 18.72 21.21 -11.29
CA GLU A 4 19.49 22.31 -10.74
C GLU A 4 20.53 21.81 -9.72
N ARG A 5 21.67 22.50 -9.63
CA ARG A 5 22.73 22.16 -8.67
C ARG A 5 22.47 22.86 -7.34
N VAL A 6 22.33 22.08 -6.27
CA VAL A 6 22.23 22.58 -4.89
C VAL A 6 23.59 22.41 -4.19
N THR A 7 24.10 23.49 -3.60
CA THR A 7 25.29 23.49 -2.76
C THR A 7 24.91 24.02 -1.38
N PHE A 8 25.37 23.37 -0.32
CA PHE A 8 25.18 23.82 1.06
C PHE A 8 26.51 23.78 1.80
N LEU A 9 26.62 24.61 2.84
CA LEU A 9 27.77 24.64 3.72
C LEU A 9 27.47 23.79 4.95
N THR A 10 28.46 23.02 5.41
CA THR A 10 28.37 22.19 6.60
C THR A 10 29.72 22.16 7.31
N THR A 11 29.73 21.74 8.57
CA THR A 11 30.98 21.57 9.32
C THR A 11 31.75 20.34 8.80
N PRO A 12 33.09 20.31 8.97
CA PRO A 12 33.89 19.13 8.60
C PRO A 12 33.36 17.83 9.24
N ASP A 13 32.97 17.89 10.51
CA ASP A 13 32.48 16.74 11.26
C ASP A 13 31.15 16.21 10.70
N HIS A 14 30.21 17.09 10.37
CA HIS A 14 28.94 16.70 9.75
C HIS A 14 29.14 16.13 8.34
N LYS A 15 30.10 16.67 7.57
CA LYS A 15 30.45 16.10 6.26
C LYS A 15 30.98 14.67 6.43
N ALA A 16 31.91 14.44 7.35
CA ALA A 16 32.47 13.12 7.61
C ALA A 16 31.40 12.11 8.06
N ALA A 17 30.48 12.54 8.94
CA ALA A 17 29.36 11.71 9.37
C ALA A 17 28.42 11.34 8.20
N LEU A 18 28.14 12.30 7.32
CA LEU A 18 27.29 12.09 6.14
C LEU A 18 27.96 11.18 5.10
N ASP A 19 29.27 11.35 4.87
CA ASP A 19 30.06 10.49 4.00
C ASP A 19 30.07 9.04 4.52
N ALA A 20 30.26 8.86 5.84
CA ALA A 20 30.22 7.55 6.49
C ALA A 20 28.83 6.89 6.39
N PHE A 21 27.76 7.66 6.63
CA PHE A 21 26.39 7.18 6.50
C PHE A 21 26.05 6.77 5.06
N ALA A 22 26.41 7.60 4.08
CA ALA A 22 26.16 7.29 2.68
C ALA A 22 26.91 6.01 2.26
N SER A 23 28.19 5.91 2.65
CA SER A 23 29.01 4.74 2.36
C SER A 23 28.48 3.45 2.99
N SER A 24 28.03 3.49 4.25
CA SER A 24 27.49 2.30 4.93
C SER A 24 26.18 1.80 4.34
N ASN A 25 25.42 2.68 3.67
CA ASN A 25 24.17 2.35 2.99
C ASN A 25 24.35 2.09 1.47
N GLY A 26 25.59 2.10 0.96
CA GLY A 26 25.86 1.90 -0.47
C GLY A 26 25.31 3.02 -1.37
N GLN A 27 25.17 4.23 -0.84
CA GLN A 27 24.57 5.39 -1.50
C GLN A 27 25.59 6.52 -1.66
N SER A 28 25.31 7.46 -2.56
CA SER A 28 26.05 8.73 -2.61
C SER A 28 25.44 9.74 -1.65
N VAL A 29 26.26 10.66 -1.14
CA VAL A 29 25.77 11.77 -0.30
C VAL A 29 24.65 12.56 -0.97
N GLY A 30 24.78 12.82 -2.27
CA GLY A 30 23.74 13.50 -3.03
C GLY A 30 22.43 12.71 -3.10
N HIS A 31 22.48 11.38 -3.12
CA HIS A 31 21.29 10.54 -3.02
C HIS A 31 20.64 10.69 -1.66
N VAL A 32 21.41 10.52 -0.57
CA VAL A 32 20.92 10.65 0.81
C VAL A 32 20.24 12.00 1.04
N LEU A 33 20.87 13.08 0.60
CA LEU A 33 20.33 14.43 0.79
C LEU A 33 19.08 14.69 -0.05
N ARG A 34 19.02 14.18 -1.28
CA ARG A 34 17.83 14.29 -2.11
C ARG A 34 16.67 13.55 -1.47
N GLU A 35 16.93 12.35 -0.97
CA GLU A 35 15.95 11.47 -0.33
C GLU A 35 15.44 12.10 0.98
N ALA A 36 16.35 12.59 1.82
CA ALA A 36 16.01 13.34 3.03
C ALA A 36 15.19 14.61 2.72
N SER A 37 15.58 15.36 1.68
CA SER A 37 14.84 16.56 1.25
C SER A 37 13.44 16.21 0.75
N SER A 38 13.31 15.16 -0.06
CA SER A 38 12.01 14.68 -0.55
C SER A 38 11.12 14.23 0.59
N ARG A 39 11.67 13.52 1.60
CA ARG A 39 10.93 13.14 2.79
C ARG A 39 10.50 14.35 3.61
N TYR A 40 11.39 15.34 3.79
CA TYR A 40 11.11 16.53 4.60
C TYR A 40 10.05 17.42 3.95
N ILE A 41 10.11 17.61 2.64
CA ILE A 41 9.14 18.41 1.88
C ILE A 41 7.82 17.65 1.72
N GLY A 42 7.89 16.34 1.52
CA GLY A 42 6.72 15.46 1.37
C GLY A 42 6.22 14.87 2.68
N GLN A 43 6.56 15.45 3.84
CA GLN A 43 5.93 15.01 5.09
C GLN A 43 4.43 15.30 4.99
N PRO A 44 3.58 14.29 5.25
CA PRO A 44 2.15 14.50 5.21
C PRO A 44 1.75 15.56 6.24
N THR A 45 0.78 16.40 5.88
CA THR A 45 0.24 17.37 6.83
C THR A 45 -0.54 16.65 7.93
N PRO A 46 -0.75 17.27 9.11
CA PRO A 46 -1.61 16.70 10.13
C PRO A 46 -3.02 16.38 9.64
N GLU A 47 -3.54 17.14 8.66
CA GLU A 47 -4.82 16.83 8.03
C GLU A 47 -4.74 15.55 7.18
N GLU A 48 -3.71 15.39 6.36
CA GLU A 48 -3.50 14.19 5.52
C GLU A 48 -3.32 12.93 6.37
N GLU A 49 -2.61 13.03 7.49
CA GLU A 49 -2.48 11.92 8.45
C GLU A 49 -3.83 11.56 9.10
N ALA A 50 -4.64 12.56 9.45
CA ALA A 50 -5.97 12.34 10.00
C ALA A 50 -6.92 11.69 8.98
N GLU A 51 -6.88 12.13 7.71
CA GLU A 51 -7.65 11.52 6.62
C GLU A 51 -7.25 10.07 6.38
N LEU A 52 -5.94 9.76 6.39
CA LEU A 52 -5.45 8.40 6.27
C LEU A 52 -5.94 7.53 7.43
N ALA A 53 -5.92 8.04 8.66
CA ALA A 53 -6.40 7.31 9.82
C ALA A 53 -7.90 6.96 9.70
N VAL A 54 -8.72 7.89 9.20
CA VAL A 54 -10.14 7.63 8.93
C VAL A 54 -10.31 6.58 7.84
N LEU A 55 -9.54 6.66 6.75
CA LEU A 55 -9.60 5.71 5.65
C LEU A 55 -9.21 4.29 6.09
N VAL A 56 -8.19 4.16 6.94
CA VAL A 56 -7.79 2.88 7.55
C VAL A 56 -8.92 2.31 8.42
N GLN A 57 -9.59 3.14 9.23
CA GLN A 57 -10.75 2.69 10.01
C GLN A 57 -11.89 2.20 9.13
N GLN A 58 -12.19 2.93 8.05
CA GLN A 58 -13.22 2.53 7.09
C GLN A 58 -12.86 1.21 6.39
N ALA A 59 -11.61 1.05 5.95
CA ALA A 59 -11.12 -0.18 5.34
C ALA A 59 -11.24 -1.37 6.29
N ASN A 60 -10.82 -1.20 7.55
CA ASN A 60 -10.94 -2.23 8.59
C ASN A 60 -12.39 -2.63 8.86
N ALA A 61 -13.34 -1.70 8.73
CA ALA A 61 -14.77 -1.99 8.86
C ALA A 61 -15.37 -2.63 7.59
N ALA A 62 -14.87 -2.28 6.41
CA ALA A 62 -15.40 -2.73 5.13
C ALA A 62 -14.91 -4.13 4.75
N ILE A 63 -13.62 -4.44 4.98
CA ILE A 63 -13.00 -5.71 4.57
C ILE A 63 -13.75 -6.94 5.12
N PRO A 64 -14.09 -7.02 6.42
CA PRO A 64 -14.83 -8.17 6.96
C PRO A 64 -16.23 -8.31 6.35
N LYS A 65 -16.91 -7.18 6.07
CA LYS A 65 -18.24 -7.20 5.43
C LYS A 65 -18.17 -7.70 3.99
N MET A 66 -17.11 -7.33 3.26
CA MET A 66 -16.87 -7.83 1.92
C MET A 66 -16.59 -9.33 1.94
N GLN A 67 -15.74 -9.81 2.85
CA GLN A 67 -15.49 -11.25 3.03
C GLN A 67 -16.79 -12.01 3.30
N ALA A 68 -17.58 -11.59 4.29
CA ALA A 68 -18.86 -12.21 4.60
C ALA A 68 -19.83 -12.20 3.40
N SER A 69 -19.85 -11.12 2.61
CA SER A 69 -20.71 -11.04 1.42
C SER A 69 -20.27 -12.02 0.33
N LEU A 70 -18.97 -12.19 0.14
CA LEU A 70 -18.41 -13.17 -0.78
C LEU A 70 -18.72 -14.60 -0.34
N ASP A 71 -18.56 -14.92 0.94
CA ASP A 71 -18.88 -16.24 1.49
C ASP A 71 -20.36 -16.60 1.28
N ASN A 72 -21.26 -15.66 1.58
CA ASN A 72 -22.69 -15.83 1.34
C ASN A 72 -23.03 -16.04 -0.15
N MET A 73 -22.29 -15.37 -1.04
CA MET A 73 -22.47 -15.51 -2.49
C MET A 73 -22.03 -16.90 -2.95
N VAL A 74 -20.88 -17.39 -2.47
CA VAL A 74 -20.39 -18.75 -2.75
C VAL A 74 -21.42 -19.79 -2.29
N GLU A 75 -21.93 -19.67 -1.06
CA GLU A 75 -22.94 -20.60 -0.54
C GLU A 75 -24.22 -20.57 -1.39
N THR A 76 -24.66 -19.38 -1.80
CA THR A 76 -25.85 -19.22 -2.62
C THR A 76 -25.68 -19.85 -4.00
N LEU A 77 -24.51 -19.66 -4.63
CA LEU A 77 -24.17 -20.28 -5.91
C LEU A 77 -24.13 -21.81 -5.79
N ASP A 78 -23.46 -22.35 -4.77
CA ASP A 78 -23.39 -23.79 -4.52
C ASP A 78 -24.77 -24.41 -4.34
N ARG A 79 -25.62 -23.76 -3.53
CA ARG A 79 -27.00 -24.21 -3.31
C ARG A 79 -27.81 -24.17 -4.61
N THR A 80 -27.62 -23.14 -5.43
CA THR A 80 -28.30 -23.00 -6.71
C THR A 80 -27.84 -24.07 -7.69
N HIS A 81 -26.53 -24.31 -7.81
CA HIS A 81 -25.97 -25.37 -8.63
C HIS A 81 -26.51 -26.75 -8.21
N ARG A 82 -26.53 -27.07 -6.92
CA ARG A 82 -27.09 -28.34 -6.43
C ARG A 82 -28.56 -28.52 -6.80
N LYS A 83 -29.37 -27.46 -6.70
CA LYS A 83 -30.79 -27.49 -7.09
C LYS A 83 -30.97 -27.70 -8.59
N VAL A 84 -30.21 -26.97 -9.40
CA VAL A 84 -30.23 -27.10 -10.85
C VAL A 84 -29.75 -28.49 -11.28
N ASP A 85 -28.69 -29.00 -10.66
CA ASP A 85 -28.18 -30.35 -10.95
C ASP A 85 -29.20 -31.44 -10.61
N ALA A 86 -29.87 -31.35 -9.46
CA ALA A 86 -30.93 -32.27 -9.08
C ALA A 86 -32.09 -32.22 -10.09
N PHE A 87 -32.55 -31.02 -10.44
CA PHE A 87 -33.61 -30.83 -11.43
C PHE A 87 -33.23 -31.40 -12.82
N LEU A 88 -32.00 -31.16 -13.28
CA LEU A 88 -31.52 -31.68 -14.56
C LEU A 88 -31.33 -33.21 -14.55
N ARG A 89 -31.00 -33.81 -13.41
CA ARG A 89 -30.96 -35.27 -13.24
C ARG A 89 -32.36 -35.88 -13.27
N ASP A 90 -33.31 -35.30 -12.55
CA ASP A 90 -34.71 -35.74 -12.55
C ASP A 90 -35.34 -35.64 -13.94
N ALA A 91 -34.98 -34.61 -14.71
CA ALA A 91 -35.39 -34.43 -16.10
C ALA A 91 -34.67 -35.36 -17.10
N GLY A 92 -33.70 -36.17 -16.65
CA GLY A 92 -32.94 -37.09 -17.51
C GLY A 92 -31.91 -36.42 -18.44
N VAL A 93 -31.67 -35.12 -18.27
CA VAL A 93 -30.74 -34.32 -19.10
C VAL A 93 -29.29 -34.49 -18.66
N ARG A 94 -29.06 -34.74 -17.36
CA ARG A 94 -27.72 -34.90 -16.76
C ARG A 94 -27.64 -36.22 -16.00
N ARG A 95 -26.56 -37.00 -16.18
CA ARG A 95 -26.31 -38.26 -15.45
C ARG A 95 -25.81 -37.99 -14.03
#